data_AF-A0A1Y2BCY2-F1
#
_entry.id   AF-A0A1Y2BCY2-F1
#
_cell.length_a   1.000
_cell.length_b   1.000
_cell.length_c   1.000
_cell.angle_alpha   90.00
_cell.angle_beta   90.00
_cell.angle_gamma   90.00
#
_symmetry.space_group_name_H-M   'P 1'
#
loop_
_entity.id
_entity.type
_entity.pdbx_description
1 polymer ?
#
loop_
_entity_poly.entity_id
_entity_poly.type
_entity_poly.pdbx_seq_one_letter_code
_entity_poly.pdbx_strand_id
1 'polypeptide(L)'
;MKVFNISVLTNSAPAKLICAEQDLSSFGFFQRGSVQEFINFFSTTAAERTQVGERSKIEQQSYVGYVYSSTNGLAGVVVTDAEYPSRVAFSIINKVLDDFTLKYKKSDWENLDPKSRLEFPELKTYLTDFQDPHKADPFMKVQQELDETKVILHKTMDSLLQRGEKLDDLVTKSDQLSSQSKMFYKTSKKTNSCCYLMVI
;
A
#
# COMPACT_ATOMS: atom_id res chain seq x y z
N MET A 1 6.41 12.07 9.39
CA MET A 1 6.84 11.56 8.07
C MET A 1 7.43 10.16 8.18
N LYS A 2 6.73 9.15 7.66
CA LYS A 2 7.15 7.75 7.72
C LYS A 2 6.55 6.93 6.58
N VAL A 3 7.35 6.04 6.01
CA VAL A 3 6.88 5.01 5.07
C VAL A 3 6.70 3.70 5.84
N PHE A 4 5.49 3.18 5.86
CA PHE A 4 5.14 1.95 6.59
C PHE A 4 5.27 0.69 5.73
N ASN A 5 5.05 0.80 4.42
CA ASN A 5 5.05 -0.34 3.52
C ASN A 5 5.42 0.08 2.10
N ILE A 6 6.19 -0.76 1.44
CA ILE A 6 6.39 -0.74 -0.01
C ILE A 6 6.10 -2.16 -0.50
N SER A 7 5.20 -2.30 -1.46
CA SER A 7 4.81 -3.61 -1.97
C SER A 7 4.53 -3.60 -3.46
N VAL A 8 4.82 -4.73 -4.09
CA VAL A 8 4.53 -5.01 -5.50
C VAL A 8 3.55 -6.17 -5.58
N LEU A 9 2.48 -5.95 -6.32
CA LEU A 9 1.38 -6.88 -6.50
C LEU A 9 1.10 -7.09 -7.99
N THR A 10 0.39 -8.16 -8.33
CA THR A 10 -0.21 -8.29 -9.67
C THR A 10 -1.47 -7.41 -9.74
N ASN A 11 -1.66 -6.73 -10.87
CA ASN A 11 -2.95 -6.10 -11.17
C ASN A 11 -3.90 -7.12 -11.80
N SER A 12 -4.31 -8.11 -11.01
CA SER A 12 -5.30 -9.13 -11.37
C SER A 12 -6.34 -9.22 -10.26
N ALA A 13 -7.52 -9.79 -10.55
CA ALA A 13 -8.50 -10.17 -9.53
C ALA A 13 -8.56 -11.71 -9.49
N PRO A 14 -8.02 -12.38 -8.46
CA PRO A 14 -7.44 -11.83 -7.23
C PRO A 14 -6.01 -11.26 -7.42
N ALA A 15 -5.67 -10.23 -6.65
CA ALA A 15 -4.33 -9.65 -6.66
C ALA A 15 -3.39 -10.53 -5.84
N LYS A 16 -2.24 -10.86 -6.41
CA LYS A 16 -1.20 -11.64 -5.75
C LYS A 16 -0.12 -10.69 -5.24
N LEU A 17 0.19 -10.77 -3.95
CA LEU A 17 1.32 -10.07 -3.36
C LEU A 17 2.61 -10.76 -3.82
N ILE A 18 3.46 -10.07 -4.57
CA ILE A 18 4.70 -10.63 -5.12
C ILE A 18 5.83 -10.43 -4.12
N CYS A 19 6.04 -9.19 -3.69
CA CYS A 19 7.00 -8.82 -2.67
C CYS A 19 6.47 -7.63 -1.86
N ALA A 20 6.83 -7.58 -0.59
CA ALA A 20 6.45 -6.50 0.31
C ALA A 20 7.51 -6.36 1.40
N GLU A 21 7.86 -5.13 1.73
CA GLU A 21 8.67 -4.81 2.90
C GLU A 21 7.93 -3.78 3.74
N GLN A 22 7.93 -3.99 5.06
CA GLN A 22 7.14 -3.22 6.02
C GLN A 22 8.00 -2.75 7.19
N ASP A 23 7.86 -1.48 7.57
CA ASP A 23 8.45 -0.92 8.79
C ASP A 23 7.35 -0.57 9.79
N LEU A 24 7.15 -1.51 10.73
CA LEU A 24 6.15 -1.39 11.80
C LEU A 24 6.77 -1.05 13.15
N SER A 25 8.02 -0.56 13.17
CA SER A 25 8.74 -0.24 14.41
C SER A 25 8.02 0.80 15.28
N SER A 26 7.23 1.70 14.67
CA SER A 26 6.42 2.72 15.35
C SER A 26 5.19 2.16 16.07
N PHE A 27 4.78 0.92 15.78
CA PHE A 27 3.66 0.27 16.43
C PHE A 27 4.14 -0.57 17.62
N GLY A 28 3.29 -0.69 18.65
CA GLY A 28 3.55 -1.54 19.80
C GLY A 28 3.77 -3.00 19.38
N PHE A 29 4.73 -3.68 20.01
CA PHE A 29 5.17 -5.03 19.61
C PHE A 29 4.02 -6.01 19.35
N PHE A 30 3.01 -6.03 20.21
CA PHE A 30 1.85 -6.92 20.11
C PHE A 30 0.84 -6.54 19.01
N GLN A 31 0.88 -5.31 18.50
CA GLN A 31 0.00 -4.83 17.44
C GLN A 31 0.60 -5.02 16.05
N ARG A 32 1.93 -5.18 15.95
CA ARG A 32 2.66 -5.26 14.67
C ARG A 32 2.10 -6.35 13.76
N GLY A 33 1.82 -7.55 14.30
CA GLY A 33 1.24 -8.64 13.50
C GLY A 33 -0.10 -8.26 12.86
N SER A 34 -1.00 -7.63 13.63
CA SER A 34 -2.29 -7.20 13.10
C SER A 34 -2.21 -6.06 12.10
N VAL A 35 -1.31 -5.11 12.34
CA VAL A 35 -1.06 -4.01 11.39
C VAL A 35 -0.48 -4.55 10.08
N GLN A 36 0.41 -5.54 10.18
CA GLN A 36 1.02 -6.19 9.02
C GLN A 36 -0.02 -6.83 8.10
N GLU A 37 -0.91 -7.63 8.68
CA GLU A 37 -2.01 -8.27 7.96
C GLU A 37 -2.95 -7.23 7.34
N PHE A 38 -3.26 -6.15 8.06
CA PHE A 38 -4.14 -5.09 7.56
C PHE A 38 -3.54 -4.31 6.40
N ILE A 39 -2.24 -4.00 6.44
CA ILE A 39 -1.53 -3.34 5.34
C ILE A 39 -1.50 -4.24 4.10
N ASN A 40 -1.28 -5.54 4.27
CA ASN A 40 -1.30 -6.49 3.16
C ASN A 40 -2.69 -6.57 2.53
N PHE A 41 -3.74 -6.68 3.35
CA PHE A 41 -5.13 -6.66 2.91
C PHE A 41 -5.52 -5.34 2.21
N PHE A 42 -5.05 -4.21 2.73
CA PHE A 42 -5.24 -2.92 2.10
C PHE A 42 -4.56 -2.87 0.73
N SER A 43 -3.31 -3.34 0.64
CA SER A 43 -2.52 -3.29 -0.59
C SER A 43 -3.11 -4.20 -1.68
N THR A 44 -3.59 -5.39 -1.33
CA THR A 44 -4.29 -6.30 -2.25
C THR A 44 -5.60 -5.68 -2.76
N THR A 45 -6.45 -5.21 -1.84
CA THR A 45 -7.72 -4.58 -2.21
C THR A 45 -7.51 -3.34 -3.07
N ALA A 46 -6.52 -2.52 -2.73
CA ALA A 46 -6.24 -1.29 -3.46
C ALA A 46 -5.70 -1.58 -4.86
N ALA A 47 -4.87 -2.61 -5.03
CA ALA A 47 -4.40 -3.06 -6.33
C ALA A 47 -5.56 -3.59 -7.21
N GLU A 48 -6.45 -4.41 -6.67
CA GLU A 48 -7.60 -4.98 -7.41
C GLU A 48 -8.59 -3.92 -7.90
N ARG A 49 -8.72 -2.82 -7.15
CA ARG A 49 -9.71 -1.77 -7.43
C ARG A 49 -9.14 -0.60 -8.23
N THR A 50 -7.83 -0.59 -8.50
CA THR A 50 -7.17 0.45 -9.30
C THR A 50 -7.04 0.00 -10.75
N GLN A 51 -7.55 0.77 -11.70
CA GLN A 51 -7.50 0.38 -13.11
C GLN A 51 -6.06 0.41 -13.66
N VAL A 52 -5.80 -0.40 -14.68
CA VAL A 52 -4.49 -0.41 -15.35
C VAL A 52 -4.14 0.98 -15.88
N GLY A 53 -2.95 1.48 -15.59
CA GLY A 53 -2.48 2.82 -15.97
C GLY A 53 -2.93 3.93 -15.02
N GLU A 54 -3.75 3.62 -14.01
CA GLU A 54 -4.31 4.58 -13.08
C GLU A 54 -3.39 4.80 -11.86
N ARG A 55 -3.39 6.04 -11.36
CA ARG A 55 -2.78 6.41 -10.08
C ARG A 55 -3.87 6.82 -9.10
N SER A 56 -3.89 6.16 -7.96
CA SER A 56 -4.86 6.41 -6.90
C SER A 56 -4.14 6.79 -5.60
N LYS A 57 -4.59 7.89 -4.99
CA LYS A 57 -4.26 8.26 -3.61
C LYS A 57 -5.46 7.87 -2.74
N ILE A 58 -5.25 6.97 -1.79
CA ILE A 58 -6.28 6.41 -0.93
C ILE A 58 -6.04 6.89 0.49
N GLU A 59 -6.91 7.77 0.97
CA GLU A 59 -6.79 8.34 2.31
C GLU A 59 -7.66 7.54 3.29
N GLN A 60 -7.05 7.09 4.39
CA GLN A 60 -7.71 6.33 5.45
C GLN A 60 -7.24 6.83 6.82
N GLN A 61 -8.06 7.67 7.46
CA GLN A 61 -7.74 8.31 8.75
C GLN A 61 -6.38 9.04 8.68
N SER A 62 -5.41 8.64 9.50
CA SER A 62 -4.07 9.25 9.56
C SER A 62 -3.06 8.64 8.58
N TYR A 63 -3.49 7.67 7.78
CA TYR A 63 -2.63 6.94 6.84
C TYR A 63 -3.06 7.20 5.39
N VAL A 64 -2.07 7.20 4.50
CA VAL A 64 -2.29 7.39 3.07
C VAL A 64 -1.62 6.26 2.30
N GLY A 65 -2.41 5.59 1.46
CA GLY A 65 -1.94 4.61 0.50
C GLY A 65 -1.83 5.23 -0.88
N TYR A 66 -0.66 5.11 -1.51
CA TYR A 66 -0.41 5.49 -2.88
C TYR A 66 -0.34 4.23 -3.73
N VAL A 67 -1.12 4.20 -4.81
CA VAL A 67 -1.20 3.04 -5.71
C VAL A 67 -0.97 3.49 -7.13
N TYR A 68 -0.07 2.81 -7.82
CA TYR A 68 0.06 2.93 -9.26
C TYR A 68 -0.02 1.55 -9.89
N SER A 69 -0.96 1.41 -10.80
CA SER A 69 -1.11 0.21 -11.59
C SER A 69 -0.47 0.39 -12.95
N SER A 70 0.57 -0.39 -13.23
CA SER A 70 1.32 -0.37 -14.48
C SER A 70 0.63 -1.18 -15.57
N THR A 71 0.81 -0.77 -16.82
CA THR A 71 0.36 -1.50 -18.03
C THR A 71 1.00 -2.88 -18.17
N ASN A 72 2.10 -3.14 -17.46
CA ASN A 72 2.77 -4.44 -17.44
C ASN A 72 2.02 -5.51 -16.62
N GLY A 73 0.88 -5.16 -16.01
CA GLY A 73 0.11 -6.07 -15.14
C GLY A 73 0.63 -6.14 -13.71
N LEU A 74 1.44 -5.17 -13.29
CA LEU A 74 1.94 -5.00 -11.93
C LEU A 74 1.30 -3.77 -11.29
N ALA A 75 1.07 -3.82 -9.99
CA ALA A 75 0.65 -2.68 -9.18
C ALA A 75 1.66 -2.46 -8.05
N GLY A 76 2.12 -1.23 -7.89
CA GLY A 76 2.94 -0.84 -6.75
C GLY A 76 2.09 -0.10 -5.74
N VAL A 77 2.23 -0.45 -4.47
CA VAL A 77 1.51 0.16 -3.35
C VAL A 77 2.51 0.60 -2.29
N VAL A 78 2.43 1.88 -1.92
CA VAL A 78 3.21 2.47 -0.84
C VAL A 78 2.27 3.04 0.20
N VAL A 79 2.44 2.67 1.48
CA VAL A 79 1.64 3.18 2.59
C VAL A 79 2.51 4.08 3.46
N THR A 80 2.01 5.26 3.76
CA THR A 80 2.74 6.31 4.49
C THR A 80 1.83 7.02 5.49
N ASP A 81 2.39 7.92 6.29
CA ASP A 81 1.61 8.93 7.01
C ASP A 81 1.17 10.07 6.09
N ALA A 82 0.15 10.82 6.51
CA ALA A 82 -0.40 11.92 5.70
C ALA A 82 0.58 13.08 5.46
N GLU A 83 1.64 13.19 6.27
CA GLU A 83 2.70 14.18 6.12
C GLU A 83 3.67 13.84 4.98
N TYR A 84 3.75 12.57 4.54
CA TYR A 84 4.68 12.15 3.51
C TYR A 84 4.27 12.70 2.12
N PRO A 85 5.20 13.34 1.36
CA PRO A 85 4.89 13.96 0.09
C PRO A 85 4.39 12.93 -0.93
N SER A 86 3.21 13.20 -1.50
CA SER A 86 2.60 12.34 -2.51
C SER A 86 3.50 12.12 -3.73
N ARG A 87 4.20 13.17 -4.17
CA ARG A 87 5.14 13.11 -5.30
C ARG A 87 6.27 12.11 -5.04
N VAL A 88 6.82 12.14 -3.83
CA VAL A 88 7.90 11.24 -3.44
C VAL A 88 7.38 9.79 -3.39
N ALA A 89 6.19 9.58 -2.82
CA ALA A 89 5.59 8.25 -2.78
C ALA A 89 5.37 7.63 -4.17
N PHE A 90 4.84 8.39 -5.13
CA PHE A 90 4.70 7.90 -6.51
C PHE A 90 6.04 7.68 -7.21
N SER A 91 7.04 8.53 -6.94
CA SER A 91 8.40 8.35 -7.44
C SER A 91 9.00 7.01 -6.98
N ILE A 92 8.82 6.67 -5.70
CA ILE A 92 9.23 5.37 -5.13
C ILE A 92 8.54 4.22 -5.88
N ILE A 93 7.23 4.33 -6.11
CA ILE A 93 6.48 3.27 -6.80
C ILE A 93 7.03 3.03 -8.20
N ASN A 94 7.25 4.10 -9.00
CA ASN A 94 7.78 3.93 -10.35
C ASN A 94 9.18 3.29 -10.32
N LYS A 95 10.06 3.77 -9.44
CA LYS A 95 11.40 3.19 -9.29
C LYS A 95 11.35 1.70 -8.95
N VAL A 96 10.53 1.32 -7.97
CA VAL A 96 10.39 -0.07 -7.53
C VAL A 96 9.86 -0.94 -8.67
N LEU A 97 8.86 -0.46 -9.43
CA LEU A 97 8.32 -1.20 -10.56
C LEU A 97 9.33 -1.31 -11.71
N ASP A 98 10.07 -0.25 -12.02
CA ASP A 98 11.09 -0.25 -13.06
C ASP A 98 12.21 -1.23 -12.71
N ASP A 99 12.80 -1.11 -11.51
CA ASP A 99 13.87 -2.01 -11.04
C ASP A 99 13.38 -3.47 -10.94
N PHE A 100 12.11 -3.69 -10.56
CA PHE A 100 11.51 -5.01 -10.52
C PHE A 100 11.35 -5.62 -11.93
N THR A 101 10.89 -4.84 -12.92
CA THR A 101 10.75 -5.29 -14.32
C THR A 101 12.07 -5.46 -15.05
N LEU A 102 13.15 -4.82 -14.57
CA LEU A 102 14.51 -5.07 -15.05
C LEU A 102 15.06 -6.40 -14.55
N LYS A 103 14.68 -6.80 -13.32
CA LYS A 103 15.18 -8.03 -12.67
C LYS A 103 14.36 -9.27 -13.00
N TYR A 104 13.04 -9.13 -13.10
CA TYR A 104 12.11 -10.23 -13.34
C TYR A 104 11.37 -10.07 -14.66
N LYS A 105 11.04 -11.18 -15.31
CA LYS A 105 10.20 -11.22 -16.51
C LYS A 105 8.75 -11.53 -16.12
N LYS A 106 7.82 -11.17 -17.00
CA LYS A 106 6.38 -11.39 -16.78
C LYS A 106 6.01 -12.84 -16.41
N SER A 107 6.71 -13.81 -17.00
CA SER A 107 6.56 -15.24 -16.70
C SER A 107 6.77 -15.60 -15.22
N ASP A 108 7.61 -14.83 -14.53
CA ASP A 108 8.10 -15.14 -13.18
C ASP A 108 7.04 -14.83 -12.12
N TRP A 109 6.21 -13.79 -12.34
CA TRP A 109 5.12 -13.42 -11.42
C TRP A 109 3.74 -13.90 -11.89
N GLU A 110 3.54 -14.16 -13.17
CA GLU A 110 2.27 -14.65 -13.71
C GLU A 110 1.95 -16.07 -13.18
N ASN A 111 2.96 -16.95 -13.16
CA ASN A 111 2.86 -18.31 -12.66
C ASN A 111 3.19 -18.46 -11.17
N LEU A 112 3.40 -17.35 -10.46
CA LEU A 112 3.75 -17.42 -9.05
C LEU A 112 2.58 -18.00 -8.25
N ASP A 113 2.90 -18.98 -7.41
CA ASP A 113 1.97 -19.52 -6.44
C ASP A 113 1.48 -18.40 -5.51
N PRO A 114 0.18 -18.32 -5.20
CA PRO A 114 -0.37 -17.25 -4.37
C PRO A 114 0.26 -17.12 -2.97
N LYS A 115 0.87 -18.21 -2.48
CA LYS A 115 1.55 -18.28 -1.18
C LYS A 115 3.05 -17.97 -1.28
N SER A 116 3.61 -18.03 -2.47
CA SER A 116 5.02 -17.79 -2.72
C SER A 116 5.27 -16.29 -2.91
N ARG A 117 6.47 -15.85 -2.54
CA ARG A 117 6.94 -14.48 -2.70
C ARG A 117 8.24 -14.51 -3.48
N LEU A 118 8.49 -13.48 -4.29
CA LEU A 118 9.77 -13.30 -4.95
C LEU A 118 10.71 -12.51 -4.03
N GLU A 119 11.96 -12.93 -3.96
CA GLU A 119 12.98 -12.26 -3.17
C GLU A 119 13.47 -10.99 -3.86
N PHE A 120 13.04 -9.83 -3.39
CA PHE A 120 13.51 -8.54 -3.88
C PHE A 120 14.23 -7.78 -2.76
N PRO A 121 15.47 -8.13 -2.43
CA PRO A 121 16.20 -7.58 -1.27
C PRO A 121 16.40 -6.05 -1.36
N GLU A 122 16.43 -5.50 -2.58
CA GLU A 122 16.53 -4.06 -2.83
C GLU A 122 15.36 -3.29 -2.19
N LEU A 123 14.19 -3.92 -2.05
CA LEU A 123 13.00 -3.33 -1.43
C LEU A 123 13.25 -2.88 0.01
N LYS A 124 14.07 -3.62 0.75
CA LYS A 124 14.44 -3.30 2.14
C LYS A 124 15.33 -2.07 2.22
N THR A 125 16.27 -1.95 1.30
CA THR A 125 17.11 -0.76 1.17
C THR A 125 16.25 0.45 0.81
N TYR A 126 15.34 0.31 -0.16
CA TYR A 126 14.41 1.38 -0.54
C TYR A 126 13.53 1.82 0.63
N LEU A 127 12.95 0.89 1.39
CA LEU A 127 12.12 1.24 2.55
C LEU A 127 12.91 2.04 3.59
N THR A 128 14.19 1.74 3.78
CA THR A 128 15.05 2.41 4.76
C THR A 128 15.50 3.78 4.26
N ASP A 129 15.95 3.87 3.00
CA ASP A 129 16.42 5.10 2.40
C ASP A 129 15.29 6.11 2.20
N PHE A 130 14.13 5.66 1.73
CA PHE A 130 12.99 6.54 1.49
C PHE A 130 12.21 6.94 2.74
N GLN A 131 12.67 6.56 3.94
CA GLN A 131 12.22 7.26 5.15
C GLN A 131 12.61 8.75 5.10
N ASP A 132 13.72 9.08 4.44
CA ASP A 132 14.11 10.45 4.11
C ASP A 132 13.62 10.81 2.69
N PRO A 133 12.61 11.70 2.55
CA PRO A 133 12.08 12.10 1.25
C PRO A 133 13.13 12.75 0.33
N HIS A 134 14.17 13.38 0.88
CA HIS A 134 15.21 14.05 0.09
C HIS A 134 16.09 13.07 -0.69
N LYS A 135 16.20 11.82 -0.22
CA LYS A 135 16.93 10.78 -0.95
C LYS A 135 16.23 10.36 -2.26
N ALA A 136 14.98 10.77 -2.47
CA ALA A 136 14.26 10.54 -3.72
C ALA A 136 14.53 11.61 -4.80
N ASP A 137 15.28 12.69 -4.49
CA ASP A 137 15.52 13.84 -5.37
C ASP A 137 16.05 13.49 -6.79
N PRO A 138 16.97 12.52 -6.96
CA PRO A 138 17.43 12.13 -8.31
C PRO A 138 16.30 11.58 -9.19
N PHE A 139 15.29 10.95 -8.59
CA PHE A 139 14.15 10.34 -9.28
C PHE A 139 13.02 11.35 -9.52
N MET A 140 12.91 12.39 -8.69
CA MET A 140 11.89 13.44 -8.84
C MET A 140 12.04 14.24 -10.13
N LYS A 141 13.27 14.45 -10.65
CA LYS A 141 13.50 15.21 -11.89
C LYS A 141 12.97 14.51 -13.14
N VAL A 142 13.19 13.20 -13.26
CA VAL A 142 12.68 12.40 -14.40
C VAL A 142 11.16 12.23 -14.31
N GLN A 143 10.62 12.21 -13.09
CA GLN A 143 9.20 12.07 -12.84
C GLN A 143 8.41 13.38 -13.04
N GLN A 144 9.07 14.55 -12.95
CA GLN A 144 8.44 15.87 -13.08
C GLN A 144 7.73 16.05 -14.44
N GLU A 145 8.30 15.53 -15.53
CA GLU A 145 7.68 15.57 -16.86
C GLU A 145 6.51 14.59 -17.02
N LEU A 146 6.54 13.45 -16.30
CA LEU A 146 5.51 12.40 -16.37
C LEU A 146 4.33 12.65 -15.43
N ASP A 147 4.51 13.42 -14.35
CA ASP A 147 3.49 13.72 -13.34
C ASP A 147 2.64 14.95 -13.67
N GLU A 148 3.17 15.93 -14.41
CA GLU A 148 2.41 17.13 -14.81
C GLU A 148 1.20 16.83 -15.71
N THR A 149 1.11 15.63 -16.29
CA THR A 149 0.03 15.21 -17.21
C THR A 149 -0.85 14.08 -16.70
N LYS A 150 -0.55 13.47 -15.54
CA LYS A 150 -1.27 12.30 -15.04
C LYS A 150 -2.21 12.66 -13.89
N VAL A 151 -3.51 12.46 -14.11
CA VAL A 151 -4.56 12.68 -13.10
C VAL A 151 -4.39 11.67 -11.96
N ILE A 152 -4.14 12.17 -10.74
CA ILE A 152 -4.15 11.35 -9.51
C ILE A 152 -5.59 11.33 -8.98
N LEU A 153 -6.17 10.14 -8.85
CA LEU A 153 -7.50 9.99 -8.30
C LEU A 153 -7.44 9.94 -6.77
N HIS A 154 -8.02 10.95 -6.14
CA HIS A 154 -8.19 11.01 -4.70
C HIS A 154 -9.42 10.19 -4.31
N LYS A 155 -9.19 9.16 -3.52
CA LYS A 155 -10.19 8.16 -3.11
C LYS A 155 -10.08 7.93 -1.60
N THR A 156 -11.16 7.50 -1.00
CA THR A 156 -11.13 6.85 0.33
C THR A 156 -11.20 5.34 0.14
N MET A 157 -10.82 4.56 1.15
CA MET A 157 -10.99 3.10 1.07
C MET A 157 -12.44 2.72 0.79
N ASP A 158 -13.41 3.43 1.40
CA ASP A 158 -14.84 3.21 1.17
C ASP A 158 -15.26 3.51 -0.28
N SER A 159 -14.62 4.48 -0.95
CA SER A 159 -14.92 4.81 -2.35
C SER A 159 -14.41 3.76 -3.35
N LEU A 160 -13.48 2.90 -2.92
CA LEU A 160 -13.04 1.75 -3.71
C LEU A 160 -13.98 0.55 -3.60
N LEU A 161 -14.93 0.60 -2.66
CA LEU A 161 -15.91 -0.45 -2.45
C LEU A 161 -17.06 -0.34 -3.45
N GLN A 162 -17.67 -1.49 -3.77
CA GLN A 162 -18.87 -1.49 -4.59
C GLN A 162 -20.05 -0.88 -3.82
N ARG A 163 -21.05 -0.38 -4.57
CA ARG A 163 -22.26 0.19 -3.98
C ARG A 163 -22.94 -0.85 -3.08
N GLY A 164 -23.01 -0.55 -1.78
CA GLY A 164 -23.62 -1.43 -0.77
C GLY A 164 -22.65 -2.36 -0.04
N GLU A 165 -21.36 -2.33 -0.39
CA GLU A 165 -20.30 -3.06 0.32
C GLU A 165 -19.66 -2.14 1.38
N LYS A 166 -19.46 -2.64 2.61
CA LYS A 166 -18.77 -1.91 3.67
C LYS A 166 -17.39 -2.50 3.94
N LEU A 167 -16.43 -1.66 4.32
CA LEU A 167 -15.10 -2.11 4.71
C LEU A 167 -15.16 -3.13 5.86
N ASP A 168 -16.11 -2.95 6.79
CA ASP A 168 -16.35 -3.88 7.91
C ASP A 168 -16.73 -5.29 7.43
N ASP A 169 -17.47 -5.39 6.32
CA ASP A 169 -17.89 -6.66 5.73
C ASP A 169 -16.72 -7.36 5.06
N LEU A 170 -15.90 -6.61 4.32
CA LEU A 170 -14.67 -7.13 3.72
C LEU A 170 -13.68 -7.62 4.79
N VAL A 171 -13.46 -6.84 5.85
CA VAL A 171 -12.59 -7.24 6.96
C VAL A 171 -13.11 -8.51 7.62
N THR A 172 -14.42 -8.63 7.81
CA THR A 172 -15.01 -9.82 8.44
C THR A 172 -14.88 -11.06 7.55
N LYS A 173 -15.08 -10.92 6.23
CA LYS A 173 -15.03 -12.01 5.25
C LYS A 173 -13.61 -12.39 4.80
N SER A 174 -12.62 -11.51 4.97
CA SER A 174 -11.26 -11.73 4.49
C SER A 174 -10.59 -12.91 5.19
N ASP A 175 -10.07 -13.85 4.42
CA ASP A 175 -9.21 -14.94 4.90
C ASP A 175 -7.75 -14.49 5.09
N GLN A 176 -7.41 -13.27 4.65
CA GLN A 176 -6.07 -12.68 4.82
C GLN A 176 -5.85 -12.11 6.23
N LEU A 177 -6.93 -11.92 7.00
CA LEU A 177 -6.89 -11.36 8.35
C LEU A 177 -7.18 -12.44 9.38
N SER A 178 -6.30 -12.57 10.37
CA SER A 178 -6.53 -13.42 11.53
C SER A 178 -7.67 -12.89 12.39
N SER A 179 -8.28 -13.76 13.21
CA SER A 179 -9.32 -13.37 14.17
C SER A 179 -8.86 -12.25 15.11
N GLN A 180 -7.57 -12.24 15.47
CA GLN A 180 -6.97 -11.18 16.28
C GLN A 180 -6.95 -9.84 15.55
N SER A 181 -6.54 -9.83 14.27
CA SER A 181 -6.51 -8.61 13.46
C SER A 181 -7.89 -8.05 13.16
N LYS A 182 -8.87 -8.93 12.90
CA LYS A 182 -10.28 -8.54 12.76
C LYS A 182 -10.82 -7.88 14.04
N MET A 183 -10.47 -8.44 15.20
CA MET A 183 -10.86 -7.87 16.50
C MET A 183 -10.14 -6.54 16.76
N PHE A 184 -8.85 -6.45 16.46
CA PHE A 184 -8.06 -5.22 16.58
C PHE A 184 -8.68 -4.08 15.76
N TYR A 185 -9.02 -4.33 14.49
CA TYR A 185 -9.69 -3.35 13.63
C TYR A 185 -11.01 -2.85 14.24
N LYS A 186 -11.87 -3.76 14.71
CA LYS A 186 -13.16 -3.42 15.33
C LYS A 186 -12.99 -2.59 16.60
N THR A 187 -12.02 -2.93 17.44
CA THR A 187 -11.74 -2.21 18.68
C THR A 187 -11.17 -0.83 18.41
N SER A 188 -10.18 -0.70 17.52
CA SER A 188 -9.57 0.59 17.15
C SER A 188 -10.60 1.55 16.53
N LYS A 189 -11.52 1.07 15.71
CA LYS A 189 -12.61 1.87 15.15
C LYS A 189 -13.56 2.39 16.24
N LYS A 190 -13.90 1.54 17.23
CA LYS A 190 -14.74 1.94 18.37
C LYS A 190 -14.07 2.99 19.25
N THR A 191 -12.79 2.79 19.56
CA THR A 191 -12.01 3.73 20.39
C THR A 191 -11.84 5.09 19.73
N ASN A 192 -11.66 5.14 18.41
CA ASN A 192 -11.58 6.41 17.65
C ASN A 192 -12.96 7.05 17.35
N SER A 193 -14.07 6.36 17.64
CA SER A 193 -15.43 6.86 17.44
C SER A 193 -16.08 7.43 18.71
N CYS A 194 -15.46 7.22 19.88
CA CYS A 194 -15.95 7.79 21.14
C CYS A 194 -15.23 9.10 21.45
N CYS A 195 -16.04 10.13 21.67
CA CYS A 195 -15.68 11.49 22.04
C CYS A 195 -14.61 11.59 23.13
N TYR A 196 -13.78 12.63 23.02
CA TYR A 196 -13.16 13.41 24.08
C TYR A 196 -13.52 12.96 25.51
N LEU A 197 -12.68 12.14 26.13
CA LEU A 197 -12.57 12.18 27.59
C LEU A 197 -11.73 13.41 27.94
N MET A 198 -12.47 14.50 28.03
CA MET A 198 -12.18 15.72 28.76
C MET A 198 -11.54 15.39 30.12
N VAL A 199 -10.40 16.02 30.39
CA VAL A 199 -9.87 16.46 31.70
C VAL A 199 -10.50 15.83 32.94
N ILE A 200 -9.69 15.08 33.71
CA ILE A 200 -9.45 15.37 35.14
C ILE A 200 -7.97 15.16 35.41
#